data_AF-A0A521TNA5-F1
#
_entry.id   AF-A0A521TNA5-F1
#
_cell.length_a   1.000
_cell.length_b   1.000
_cell.length_c   1.000
_cell.angle_alpha   90.00
_cell.angle_beta   90.00
_cell.angle_gamma   90.00
#
_symmetry.space_group_name_H-M   'P 1'
#
loop_
_entity.id
_entity.type
_entity.pdbx_description
1 polymer ?
#
loop_
_entity_poly.entity_id
_entity_poly.type
_entity_poly.pdbx_seq_one_letter_code
_entity_poly.pdbx_strand_id
1 'polypeptide(L)'
;MDTEWRLTRGGELLAVLRPDGQALMTDQQAVEGRYELTPAFESVRRLFERETALLDVDSEQENAEWADIWEELSAPGLFIESPDGKKRIDILWIHFKNDRAWWFPLYRSPKTLIREG
;
A
#
# COMPACT_ATOMS: atom_id res chain seq x y z
N MET A 1 -9.17 -16.79 -3.09
CA MET A 1 -8.19 -15.80 -2.60
C MET A 1 -7.75 -15.00 -3.80
N ASP A 2 -7.83 -13.68 -3.71
CA ASP A 2 -7.37 -12.81 -4.79
C ASP A 2 -5.86 -12.95 -4.89
N THR A 3 -5.39 -13.39 -6.06
CA THR A 3 -3.96 -13.60 -6.35
C THR A 3 -3.25 -12.31 -6.73
N GLU A 4 -4.00 -11.24 -6.84
CA GLU A 4 -3.56 -9.94 -7.32
C GLU A 4 -4.38 -8.84 -6.65
N TRP A 5 -3.70 -7.74 -6.32
CA TRP A 5 -4.28 -6.50 -5.80
C TRP A 5 -3.78 -5.32 -6.61
N ARG A 6 -4.62 -4.32 -6.80
CA ARG A 6 -4.27 -3.06 -7.46
C ARG A 6 -4.08 -1.98 -6.42
N LEU A 7 -2.87 -1.45 -6.29
CA LEU A 7 -2.61 -0.25 -5.50
C LEU A 7 -3.06 0.97 -6.30
N THR A 8 -4.04 1.70 -5.78
CA THR A 8 -4.63 2.85 -6.45
C THR A 8 -4.48 4.09 -5.58
N ARG A 9 -4.11 5.22 -6.22
CA ARG A 9 -4.06 6.55 -5.58
C ARG A 9 -4.85 7.56 -6.41
N GLY A 10 -5.87 8.18 -5.82
CA GLY A 10 -6.65 9.21 -6.53
C GLY A 10 -7.32 8.74 -7.82
N GLY A 11 -7.55 7.43 -7.96
CA GLY A 11 -8.09 6.81 -9.18
C GLY A 11 -7.02 6.33 -10.17
N GLU A 12 -5.74 6.59 -9.93
CA GLU A 12 -4.65 6.08 -10.76
C GLU A 12 -4.10 4.77 -10.21
N LEU A 13 -3.97 3.76 -11.09
CA LEU A 13 -3.31 2.50 -10.74
C LEU A 13 -1.81 2.75 -10.64
N LEU A 14 -1.24 2.61 -9.45
CA LEU A 14 0.19 2.79 -9.19
C LEU A 14 0.99 1.50 -9.34
N ALA A 15 0.44 0.39 -8.84
CA ALA A 15 1.12 -0.89 -8.87
C ALA A 15 0.14 -2.07 -8.84
N VAL A 16 0.59 -3.19 -9.37
CA VAL A 16 -0.05 -4.50 -9.20
C VAL A 16 0.74 -5.27 -8.16
N LEU A 17 0.09 -5.68 -7.07
CA LEU A 17 0.67 -6.41 -5.94
C LEU A 17 0.25 -7.87 -5.97
N ARG A 18 1.19 -8.78 -5.74
CA ARG A 18 0.99 -10.23 -5.77
C ARG A 18 1.50 -10.82 -4.45
N PRO A 19 0.61 -11.11 -3.49
CA PRO A 19 1.02 -11.58 -2.17
C PRO A 19 1.69 -12.95 -2.27
N ASP A 20 2.70 -13.16 -1.45
CA ASP A 20 3.34 -14.46 -1.28
C ASP A 20 2.51 -15.30 -0.30
N GLY A 21 2.07 -16.48 -0.74
CA GLY A 21 1.31 -17.41 0.08
C GLY A 21 -0.15 -16.99 0.30
N GLN A 22 -0.78 -17.57 1.31
CA GLN A 22 -2.14 -17.17 1.71
C GLN A 22 -2.02 -15.91 2.56
N ALA A 23 -2.23 -14.74 1.96
CA ALA A 23 -2.44 -13.51 2.71
C ALA A 23 -3.64 -13.72 3.64
N LEU A 24 -3.38 -13.94 4.92
CA LEU A 24 -4.43 -13.93 5.93
C LEU A 24 -5.04 -12.53 5.90
N MET A 25 -6.35 -12.45 5.69
CA MET A 25 -7.08 -11.18 5.71
C MET A 25 -7.23 -10.69 7.15
N THR A 26 -6.11 -10.32 7.77
CA THR A 26 -6.08 -9.81 9.14
C THR A 26 -5.42 -8.44 9.17
N ASP A 27 -5.90 -7.60 10.08
CA ASP A 27 -5.33 -6.31 10.43
C ASP A 27 -4.23 -6.45 11.50
N GLN A 28 -3.54 -7.60 11.51
CA GLN A 28 -2.57 -7.96 12.54
C GLN A 28 -1.16 -8.15 12.00
N GLN A 29 -1.01 -8.31 10.68
CA GLN A 29 0.28 -8.58 10.04
C GLN A 29 0.37 -7.90 8.69
N ALA A 30 1.57 -7.45 8.35
CA ALA A 30 1.86 -6.99 7.00
C ALA A 30 1.80 -8.16 6.03
N VAL A 31 1.29 -7.90 4.83
CA VAL A 31 1.34 -8.81 3.71
C VAL A 31 2.64 -8.53 2.96
N GLU A 32 3.36 -9.59 2.62
CA GLU A 32 4.55 -9.53 1.78
C GLU A 32 4.22 -10.08 0.38
N GLY A 33 4.82 -9.50 -0.65
CA GLY A 33 4.61 -9.98 -2.01
C GLY A 33 5.53 -9.34 -3.04
N ARG A 34 5.29 -9.70 -4.29
CA ARG A 34 5.92 -9.07 -5.46
C ARG A 34 5.04 -7.94 -5.98
N TYR A 35 5.64 -7.04 -6.74
CA TYR A 35 4.92 -5.93 -7.35
C TYR A 35 5.35 -5.67 -8.79
N GLU A 36 4.50 -4.95 -9.50
CA GLU A 36 4.76 -4.41 -10.84
C GLU A 36 4.26 -2.97 -10.87
N LEU A 37 5.18 -2.02 -11.07
CA LEU A 37 4.85 -0.59 -11.11
C LEU A 37 4.26 -0.22 -12.47
N THR A 38 3.30 0.70 -12.45
CA THR A 38 2.81 1.35 -13.67
C THR A 38 3.55 2.67 -13.91
N PRO A 39 3.38 3.30 -15.09
CA PRO A 39 3.90 4.64 -15.34
C PRO A 39 3.38 5.71 -14.36
N ALA A 40 2.18 5.56 -13.80
CA ALA A 40 1.60 6.54 -12.87
C ALA A 40 2.40 6.62 -11.55
N PHE A 41 3.09 5.53 -11.18
CA PHE A 41 3.97 5.51 -10.02
C PHE A 41 5.08 6.57 -10.09
N GLU A 42 5.54 6.94 -11.29
CA GLU A 42 6.64 7.89 -11.45
C GLU A 42 6.37 9.23 -10.78
N SER A 43 5.10 9.67 -10.77
CA SER A 43 4.68 10.91 -10.12
C SER A 43 4.86 10.92 -8.60
N VAL A 44 4.86 9.74 -7.96
CA VAL A 44 4.95 9.54 -6.51
C VAL A 44 6.21 8.79 -6.10
N ARG A 45 7.07 8.37 -7.04
CA ARG A 45 8.30 7.61 -6.80
C ARG A 45 9.15 8.26 -5.71
N ARG A 46 9.36 9.57 -5.80
CA ARG A 46 10.17 10.33 -4.85
C ARG A 46 9.66 10.21 -3.41
N LEU A 47 8.33 10.19 -3.22
CA LEU A 47 7.72 10.06 -1.91
C LEU A 47 7.98 8.67 -1.34
N PHE A 48 7.80 7.62 -2.13
CA PHE A 48 8.09 6.24 -1.72
C PHE A 48 9.58 6.00 -1.43
N GLU A 49 10.48 6.56 -2.25
CA GLU A 49 11.93 6.45 -2.01
C GLU A 49 12.35 7.16 -0.73
N ARG A 50 11.75 8.33 -0.43
CA ARG A 50 12.04 9.06 0.81
C ARG A 50 11.47 8.32 2.03
N GLU A 51 10.24 7.86 1.94
CA GLU A 51 9.57 7.04 2.95
C GLU A 51 10.43 5.83 3.32
N THR A 52 10.87 5.06 2.31
CA THR A 52 11.70 3.86 2.52
C THR A 52 13.08 4.19 3.11
N ALA A 53 13.67 5.35 2.78
CA ALA A 53 14.95 5.78 3.34
C ALA A 53 14.86 6.15 4.84
N LEU A 54 13.67 6.52 5.33
CA LEU A 54 13.45 6.87 6.74
C LEU A 54 13.28 5.62 7.63
N LEU A 55 12.96 4.45 7.07
CA LEU A 55 12.77 3.20 7.84
C LEU A 55 14.04 2.70 8.53
N ASP A 56 15.21 3.03 8.02
CA ASP A 56 16.50 2.59 8.56
C ASP A 56 17.03 3.53 9.68
N VAL A 57 16.27 4.57 10.06
CA VAL A 57 16.68 5.59 11.04
C VAL A 57 15.71 5.62 12.22
N ASP A 58 16.20 5.27 13.41
CA ASP A 58 15.40 5.29 14.65
C ASP A 58 15.59 6.64 15.37
N SER A 59 14.75 7.62 15.04
CA SER A 59 14.79 8.99 15.58
C SER A 59 13.41 9.64 15.61
N GLU A 60 13.14 10.47 16.62
CA GLU A 60 11.87 11.21 16.74
C GLU A 60 11.62 12.19 15.58
N GLN A 61 12.67 12.83 15.05
CA GLN A 61 12.54 13.80 13.95
C GLN A 61 12.17 13.11 12.63
N GLU A 62 12.81 11.98 12.35
CA GLU A 62 12.57 11.15 11.18
C GLU A 62 11.21 10.47 11.24
N ASN A 63 10.73 10.11 12.43
CA ASN A 63 9.35 9.64 12.64
C ASN A 63 8.30 10.71 12.28
N ALA A 64 8.58 11.98 12.58
CA ALA A 64 7.70 13.09 12.19
C ALA A 64 7.72 13.31 10.67
N GLU A 65 8.90 13.28 10.04
CA GLU A 65 9.01 13.40 8.59
C GLU A 65 8.31 12.23 7.86
N TRP A 66 8.44 11.01 8.38
CA TRP A 66 7.74 9.85 7.84
C TRP A 66 6.22 10.06 7.87
N ALA A 67 5.68 10.61 8.97
CA ALA A 67 4.26 10.88 9.09
C ALA A 67 3.76 11.91 8.06
N ASP A 68 4.53 12.99 7.82
CA ASP A 68 4.20 14.01 6.82
C ASP A 68 4.18 13.42 5.39
N ILE A 69 5.19 12.61 5.05
CA ILE A 69 5.26 11.94 3.74
C ILE A 69 4.09 10.97 3.58
N TRP A 70 3.75 10.25 4.64
CA TRP A 70 2.65 9.31 4.59
C TRP A 70 1.29 10.01 4.45
N GLU A 71 1.10 11.18 5.06
CA GLU A 71 -0.08 12.01 4.84
C GLU A 71 -0.20 12.42 3.36
N GLU A 72 0.90 12.83 2.73
CA GLU A 72 0.94 13.19 1.30
C GLU A 72 0.70 11.99 0.37
N LEU A 73 1.26 10.82 0.70
CA LEU A 73 1.06 9.58 -0.05
C LEU A 73 -0.38 9.10 0.04
N SER A 74 -0.96 9.14 1.24
CA SER A 74 -2.30 8.64 1.52
C SER A 74 -3.40 9.56 0.98
N ALA A 75 -3.16 10.87 0.87
CA ALA A 75 -3.98 11.79 0.08
C ALA A 75 -3.68 11.63 -1.43
N PRO A 76 -4.64 11.77 -2.37
CA PRO A 76 -6.09 11.99 -2.21
C PRO A 76 -6.89 10.70 -1.96
N GLY A 77 -6.23 9.61 -1.60
CA GLY A 77 -6.84 8.32 -1.26
C GLY A 77 -6.01 7.17 -1.82
N LEU A 78 -5.27 6.49 -0.96
CA LEU A 78 -4.42 5.34 -1.27
C LEU A 78 -5.02 4.05 -0.68
N PHE A 79 -5.27 3.05 -1.52
CA PHE A 79 -5.89 1.79 -1.12
C PHE A 79 -5.50 0.67 -2.08
N ILE A 80 -5.76 -0.58 -1.69
CA ILE A 80 -5.70 -1.74 -2.58
C ILE A 80 -7.11 -2.17 -2.99
N GLU A 81 -7.28 -2.61 -4.22
CA GLU A 81 -8.55 -3.15 -4.71
C GLU A 81 -8.37 -4.47 -5.47
N SER A 82 -9.39 -5.32 -5.44
CA SER A 82 -9.40 -6.55 -6.25
C SER A 82 -9.53 -6.20 -7.74
N PRO A 83 -9.02 -7.03 -8.66
CA PRO A 83 -9.10 -6.74 -10.10
C PRO A 83 -10.52 -6.54 -10.64
N ASP A 84 -11.51 -7.14 -9.98
CA ASP A 84 -12.95 -7.02 -10.29
C ASP A 84 -13.64 -5.85 -9.58
N GLY A 85 -12.91 -5.06 -8.77
CA GLY A 85 -13.41 -3.89 -8.05
C GLY A 85 -14.40 -4.21 -6.92
N LYS A 86 -14.61 -5.49 -6.57
CA LYS A 86 -15.56 -5.87 -5.50
C LYS A 86 -15.02 -5.64 -4.10
N LYS A 87 -13.71 -5.61 -3.96
CA LYS A 87 -13.02 -5.36 -2.69
C LYS A 87 -12.15 -4.13 -2.83
N ARG A 88 -12.25 -3.25 -1.85
CA ARG A 88 -11.36 -2.11 -1.63
C ARG A 88 -10.96 -2.11 -0.16
N ILE A 89 -9.67 -2.09 0.11
CA ILE A 89 -9.11 -2.13 1.46
C ILE A 89 -8.13 -0.97 1.59
N ASP A 90 -8.33 -0.12 2.59
CA ASP A 90 -7.35 0.91 2.92
C ASP A 90 -6.06 0.27 3.42
N ILE A 91 -4.94 0.98 3.28
CA ILE A 91 -3.65 0.55 3.81
C ILE A 91 -3.15 1.52 4.87
N LEU A 92 -2.51 0.97 5.91
CA LEU A 92 -1.85 1.77 6.93
C LEU A 92 -0.48 2.26 6.47
N TRP A 93 0.25 1.43 5.72
CA TRP A 93 1.52 1.76 5.09
C TRP A 93 1.81 0.75 3.97
N ILE A 94 2.68 1.12 3.04
CA ILE A 94 3.29 0.23 2.04
C ILE A 94 4.70 0.66 1.72
N HIS A 95 5.61 -0.32 1.63
CA HIS A 95 7.01 -0.12 1.27
C HIS A 95 7.37 -0.91 0.03
N PHE A 96 8.25 -0.35 -0.80
CA PHE A 96 8.83 -1.01 -1.97
C PHE A 96 10.34 -1.08 -1.83
N LYS A 97 10.90 -2.29 -1.85
CA LYS A 97 12.36 -2.48 -1.81
C LYS A 97 12.74 -3.63 -2.74
N ASN A 98 13.64 -3.36 -3.68
CA ASN A 98 14.09 -4.31 -4.71
C ASN A 98 12.92 -4.82 -5.57
N ASP A 99 12.55 -6.10 -5.42
CA ASP A 99 11.43 -6.75 -6.12
C ASP A 99 10.27 -7.12 -5.17
N ARG A 100 10.31 -6.59 -3.95
CA ARG A 100 9.38 -6.91 -2.85
C ARG A 100 8.59 -5.69 -2.39
N ALA A 101 7.34 -5.96 -2.02
CA ALA A 101 6.48 -5.01 -1.35
C ALA A 101 5.99 -5.59 -0.03
N TRP A 102 5.87 -4.74 0.98
CA TRP A 102 5.20 -5.04 2.24
C TRP A 102 4.12 -4.00 2.46
N TRP A 103 2.89 -4.43 2.72
CA TRP A 103 1.78 -3.52 2.97
C TRP A 103 0.92 -4.00 4.12
N PHE A 104 0.38 -3.06 4.88
CA PHE A 104 -0.47 -3.36 6.01
C PHE A 104 -1.93 -3.03 5.71
N PRO A 105 -2.76 -4.02 5.33
CA PRO A 105 -4.17 -3.81 5.03
C PRO A 105 -5.01 -3.52 6.28
N LEU A 106 -5.90 -2.53 6.19
CA LEU A 106 -6.83 -2.14 7.24
C LEU A 106 -8.23 -2.69 6.98
N TYR A 107 -8.42 -4.00 7.16
CA TYR A 107 -9.72 -4.66 6.91
C TYR A 107 -10.87 -4.11 7.75
N ARG A 108 -10.59 -3.55 8.93
CA ARG A 108 -11.58 -2.93 9.82
C ARG A 108 -11.76 -1.43 9.59
N SER A 109 -11.08 -0.83 8.62
CA SER A 109 -11.30 0.58 8.26
C SER A 109 -12.78 0.76 7.85
N PRO A 110 -13.48 1.80 8.34
CA PRO A 110 -14.84 2.10 7.90
C PRO A 110 -14.94 2.45 6.40
N LYS A 111 -13.81 2.72 5.74
CA LYS A 111 -13.71 2.96 4.30
C LYS A 111 -13.41 1.69 3.49
N THR A 112 -13.11 0.57 4.16
CA THR A 112 -12.97 -0.74 3.52
C THR A 112 -14.34 -1.18 3.00
N LEU A 113 -14.40 -1.52 1.72
CA LEU A 113 -15.61 -1.95 1.03
C LEU A 113 -15.41 -3.37 0.55
N ILE A 114 -16.19 -4.31 1.09
CA ILE A 114 -16.22 -5.69 0.65
C ILE A 114 -17.65 -5.95 0.20
N ARG A 115 -17.86 -6.07 -1.12
CA ARG A 115 -19.16 -6.45 -1.67
C ARG A 115 -19.20 -7.97 -1.74
N GLU A 116 -20.04 -8.59 -0.91
CA GLU A 116 -20.42 -9.99 -1.09
C GLU A 116 -21.24 -10.09 -2.38
N GLY A 117 -20.82 -10.98 -3.27
CA GLY A 117 -21.48 -11.24 -4.55
C GLY A 117 -22.53 -12.34 -4.44
#